data_AF-M0C9R3-F1
#
_entry.id   AF-M0C9R3-F1
#
_cell.length_a   1.000
_cell.length_b   1.000
_cell.length_c   1.000
_cell.angle_alpha   90.00
_cell.angle_beta   90.00
_cell.angle_gamma   90.00
#
_symmetry.space_group_name_H-M   'P 1'
#
loop_
_entity.id
_entity.type
_entity.pdbx_description
1 polymer ?
#
loop_
_entity_poly.entity_id
_entity_poly.type
_entity_poly.pdbx_seq_one_letter_code
_entity_poly.pdbx_strand_id
1 'polypeptide(L)' 'MVKTIRVSEEYHEWLSAHKRADETMEETLRRMTRGPDPGDVAGLLTDEEAERAKAAVDDLRERDAGRFAAARAAFDGDEE' A
#
# COMPACT_ATOMS: atom_id res chain seq x y z
N MET A 1 8.38 19.20 -3.93
CA MET A 1 7.34 19.83 -3.07
C MET A 1 7.21 18.98 -1.81
N VAL A 2 7.64 19.48 -0.65
CA VAL A 2 7.60 18.73 0.61
C VAL A 2 6.22 18.88 1.26
N LYS A 3 5.63 17.79 1.75
CA LYS A 3 4.43 17.82 2.59
C LYS A 3 4.79 17.30 3.97
N THR A 4 4.42 18.04 5.00
CA THR A 4 4.67 17.67 6.40
C THR A 4 3.45 16.96 6.97
N ILE A 5 3.66 15.80 7.58
CA ILE A 5 2.62 15.05 8.30
C ILE A 5 2.92 15.11 9.80
N ARG A 6 1.87 15.10 10.63
CA ARG A 6 2.03 14.90 12.07
C ARG A 6 1.88 13.42 12.38
N VAL A 7 2.79 12.91 13.20
CA VAL A 7 2.81 11.53 13.67
C VAL A 7 3.08 11.54 15.17
N SER A 8 2.72 10.45 15.87
CA SER A 8 3.14 10.27 17.26
C SER A 8 4.65 10.09 17.33
N GLU A 9 5.23 10.42 18.48
CA GLU A 9 6.66 10.23 18.74
C GLU A 9 7.06 8.76 18.63
N GLU A 10 6.25 7.86 19.21
CA GLU A 10 6.44 6.40 19.12
C GLU A 10 6.48 5.91 17.67
N TYR A 11 5.62 6.46 16.80
CA TYR A 11 5.61 6.10 15.38
C TYR A 11 6.83 6.65 14.64
N HIS A 12 7.28 7.86 15.00
CA HIS A 12 8.50 8.42 14.45
C HIS A 12 9.75 7.63 14.85
N GLU A 13 9.85 7.18 16.10
CA GLU A 13 10.94 6.32 16.58
C GLU A 13 10.91 4.97 15.88
N TRP A 14 9.71 4.37 15.74
CA TRP A 14 9.55 3.12 15.02
C TRP A 14 9.97 3.25 13.55
N LEU A 15 9.60 4.34 12.87
CA LEU A 15 10.06 4.62 11.50
C LEU A 15 11.58 4.80 11.44
N SER A 16 12.15 5.53 12.39
CA SER A 16 13.59 5.79 12.45
C SER A 16 14.38 4.51 12.68
N ALA A 17 13.87 3.57 13.49
CA ALA A 17 14.49 2.27 13.72
C ALA A 17 14.48 1.36 12.48
N HIS A 18 13.49 1.54 11.60
CA HIS A 18 13.37 0.75 10.36
C HIS A 18 14.07 1.40 9.15
N LYS A 19 14.47 2.66 9.25
CA LYS A 19 15.18 3.38 8.19
C LYS A 19 16.58 2.81 7.99
N ARG A 20 16.96 2.49 6.75
CA ARG A 20 18.36 2.12 6.42
C ARG A 20 19.27 3.34 6.34
N ALA A 21 20.57 3.13 6.43
CA ALA A 21 21.57 4.20 6.44
C ALA A 21 21.56 5.04 5.14
N ASP A 22 21.24 4.39 4.02
CA ASP A 22 21.17 4.93 2.66
C ASP A 22 19.77 5.40 2.23
N GLU A 23 18.72 5.11 3.01
CA GLU A 23 17.34 5.50 2.69
C GLU A 23 16.98 6.86 3.29
N THR A 24 16.09 7.60 2.64
CA THR A 24 15.35 8.72 3.23
C THR A 24 14.14 8.22 4.04
N MET A 25 13.52 9.11 4.82
CA MET A 25 12.27 8.80 5.53
C MET A 25 11.14 8.43 4.57
N GLU A 26 11.07 9.08 3.39
CA GLU A 26 10.09 8.76 2.36
C GLU A 26 10.31 7.34 1.80
N GLU A 27 11.55 6.99 1.47
CA GLU A 27 11.90 5.66 0.96
C GLU A 27 11.59 4.56 1.97
N THR A 28 11.84 4.83 3.25
CA THR A 28 11.47 3.93 4.35
C THR A 28 9.96 3.69 4.37
N LEU A 29 9.17 4.77 4.33
CA LEU A 29 7.70 4.71 4.30
C LEU A 29 7.18 3.96 3.07
N ARG A 30 7.74 4.21 1.88
CA ARG A 30 7.34 3.52 0.64
C ARG A 30 7.62 2.03 0.69
N ARG A 31 8.81 1.64 1.16
CA ARG A 31 9.18 0.23 1.33
C ARG A 31 8.25 -0.47 2.32
N MET A 32 7.94 0.16 3.45
CA MET A 32 7.07 -0.42 4.48
C MET A 32 5.61 -0.52 4.04
N THR A 33 5.14 0.42 3.22
CA THR A 33 3.80 0.38 2.62
C THR A 33 3.70 -0.50 1.36
N ARG A 34 4.83 -1.11 0.94
CA ARG A 34 4.95 -2.05 -0.18
C ARG A 34 4.52 -1.48 -1.55
N GLY A 35 4.65 -0.16 -1.75
CA GLY A 35 4.43 0.44 -3.05
C GLY A 35 5.73 0.41 -3.89
N PRO A 36 5.73 -0.09 -5.14
CA PRO A 36 6.84 0.15 -6.06
C PRO A 36 7.03 1.66 -6.26
N ASP A 37 8.26 2.12 -6.50
CA ASP A 37 8.49 3.54 -6.79
C ASP A 37 7.74 3.92 -8.09
N PRO A 38 7.00 5.04 -8.14
CA PRO A 38 6.25 5.43 -9.33
C PRO A 38 7.16 5.65 -10.53
N GLY A 39 8.42 6.06 -10.30
CA GLY A 39 9.45 6.18 -11.33
C GLY A 39 9.92 4.84 -11.88
N ASP A 40 9.98 3.79 -11.04
CA ASP A 40 10.37 2.44 -11.47
C ASP A 40 9.31 1.77 -12.34
N VAL A 41 8.05 2.17 -12.20
CA VAL A 41 6.93 1.66 -13.01
C VAL A 41 6.48 2.62 -14.11
N ALA A 42 7.02 3.85 -14.13
CA ALA A 42 6.68 4.85 -15.13
C ALA A 42 7.12 4.38 -16.53
N GLY A 43 6.19 4.38 -17.48
CA GLY A 43 6.45 3.99 -18.87
C GLY A 43 6.47 2.48 -19.13
N LEU A 44 6.25 1.63 -18.12
CA LEU A 44 6.01 0.19 -18.34
C LEU A 44 4.68 -0.08 -19.07
N LEU A 45 3.69 0.79 -18.84
CA LEU A 45 2.38 0.73 -19.46
C LEU A 45 2.10 2.05 -20.15
N THR A 46 1.48 1.99 -21.33
CA THR A 46 0.80 3.15 -21.91
C THR A 46 -0.39 3.54 -21.05
N ASP A 47 -0.88 4.78 -21.18
CA ASP A 47 -2.06 5.24 -20.42
C ASP A 47 -3.27 4.32 -20.64
N GLU A 48 -3.48 3.86 -21.87
CA GLU A 48 -4.57 2.92 -22.21
C GLU A 48 -4.39 1.55 -21.54
N GLU A 49 -3.17 1.03 -21.46
CA GLU A 49 -2.88 -0.24 -20.77
C GLU A 49 -3.02 -0.10 -19.25
N ALA A 50 -2.61 1.04 -18.69
CA ALA A 50 -2.76 1.33 -17.28
C ALA A 50 -4.25 1.39 -16.88
N GLU A 51 -5.08 2.09 -17.64
CA GLU A 51 -6.52 2.16 -17.40
C GLU A 51 -7.19 0.78 -17.54
N ARG A 52 -6.76 -0.03 -18.51
CA ARG A 52 -7.27 -1.40 -18.67
C ARG A 52 -6.87 -2.31 -17.51
N ALA A 53 -5.62 -2.21 -17.03
CA ALA A 53 -5.15 -2.95 -15.87
C ALA A 53 -5.93 -2.56 -14.60
N LYS A 54 -6.19 -1.25 -14.43
CA LYS A 54 -6.98 -0.73 -13.32
C LYS A 54 -8.41 -1.27 -13.32
N ALA A 55 -9.08 -1.23 -14.48
CA ALA A 55 -10.43 -1.79 -14.62
C ALA A 55 -10.49 -3.29 -14.31
N ALA A 56 -9.48 -4.07 -14.73
CA ALA A 56 -9.41 -5.50 -14.44
C ALA A 56 -9.21 -5.79 -12.94
N VAL A 57 -8.43 -4.97 -12.23
CA VAL A 57 -8.27 -5.07 -10.77
C VAL A 57 -9.56 -4.72 -10.04
N ASP A 58 -10.28 -3.70 -10.49
CA ASP A 58 -11.54 -3.29 -9.88
C ASP A 58 -12.63 -4.39 -10.06
N ASP A 59 -12.76 -4.98 -11.25
CA ASP A 59 -13.64 -6.14 -11.48
C ASP A 59 -13.28 -7.33 -10.57
N LEU A 60 -11.99 -7.67 -10.47
CA LEU A 60 -11.52 -8.72 -9.58
C LEU A 60 -11.90 -8.45 -8.11
N ARG A 61 -11.70 -7.22 -7.64
CA ARG A 61 -12.04 -6.82 -6.27
C ARG A 61 -13.54 -6.90 -6.01
N GLU A 62 -14.37 -6.46 -6.96
CA GLU A 62 -15.82 -6.53 -6.84
C GLU A 62 -16.30 -7.99 -6.73
N ARG A 63 -15.76 -8.86 -7.58
CA ARG A 63 -16.07 -10.30 -7.57
C ARG A 63 -15.66 -10.97 -6.27
N ASP A 64 -14.48 -10.65 -5.75
CA ASP A 64 -13.93 -11.28 -4.55
C ASP A 64 -14.38 -10.59 -3.25
N ALA A 65 -15.05 -9.44 -3.32
CA ALA A 65 -15.51 -8.69 -2.14
C ALA A 65 -16.38 -9.56 -1.22
N GLY A 66 -17.29 -10.34 -1.79
CA GLY A 66 -18.13 -11.27 -1.03
C GLY A 66 -17.32 -12.38 -0.35
N ARG A 67 -16.30 -12.91 -1.04
CA ARG A 67 -15.39 -13.92 -0.48
C ARG A 67 -14.55 -13.36 0.67
N PHE A 68 -14.01 -12.16 0.51
CA PHE A 68 -13.21 -11.51 1.57
C PHE A 68 -14.07 -11.11 2.77
N ALA A 69 -15.30 -10.65 2.54
CA ALA A 69 -16.25 -10.38 3.62
C ALA A 69 -16.59 -11.65 4.41
N ALA A 70 -16.83 -12.78 3.72
CA ALA A 70 -17.06 -14.07 4.36
C ALA A 70 -15.84 -14.56 5.14
N ALA A 71 -14.63 -14.44 4.57
CA ALA A 71 -13.40 -14.78 5.27
C ALA A 71 -13.21 -13.93 6.54
N ARG A 72 -13.45 -12.62 6.46
CA ARG A 72 -13.37 -11.73 7.62
C ARG A 72 -14.37 -12.10 8.71
N ALA A 73 -15.62 -12.35 8.33
CA ALA A 73 -16.65 -12.77 9.27
C ALA A 73 -16.34 -14.10 9.97
N ALA A 74 -15.65 -15.03 9.28
CA ALA A 74 -15.21 -16.28 9.89
C ALA A 74 -14.11 -16.07 10.94
N PHE A 75 -13.19 -15.12 10.72
CA PHE A 75 -12.16 -14.78 11.72
C PHE A 75 -12.73 -14.02 12.91
N ASP A 76 -13.66 -13.08 12.67
CA ASP A 76 -14.30 -12.28 13.73
C ASP A 76 -15.35 -13.10 14.52
N GLY A 77 -15.83 -14.23 13.98
CA GLY A 77 -16.83 -15.11 14.59
C GLY A 77 -16.29 -16.20 15.52
N ASP A 78 -14.97 -16.33 15.66
CA ASP A 78 -14.29 -17.32 16.52
C ASP A 78 -13.90 -16.73 17.91
N GLU A 79 -14.27 -15.48 18.21
CA GLU A 79 -13.98 -14.80 19.49
C GLU A 79 -15.10 -14.91 20.57
N GLU A 80 -16.05 -15.85 20.46
CA GLU A 80 -17.05 -16.15 21.52
C GLU A 80 -16.72 -17.40 22.36
#